data_AF-A0A660T6S9-F1
#
_entry.id   AF-A0A660T6S9-F1
#
_cell.length_a   1.000
_cell.length_b   1.000
_cell.length_c   1.000
_cell.angle_alpha   90.00
_cell.angle_beta   90.00
_cell.angle_gamma   90.00
#
_symmetry.space_group_name_H-M   'P 1'
#
loop_
_entity.id
_entity.type
_entity.pdbx_description
1 polymer ?
#
loop_
_entity_poly.entity_id
_entity_poly.type
_entity_poly.pdbx_seq_one_letter_code
_entity_poly.pdbx_strand_id
1 'polypeptide(L)'
;QIWAQTSTCTDCAPYGGIEGTFSTNPVGFAFPVKQPSAKKIIDSPEELSANITEDVPAVISDFSTASMSMGKANTLISEGLKASEEVFLDSRGRLTNDPAVIKEGGTLLFFGGKNYGYKAYGMSLWCEA
;
A
#
# COMPACT_ATOMS: atom_id res chain seq x y z
N GLN A 1 -12.53 -1.60 -10.87
CA GLN A 1 -11.33 -1.16 -11.60
C GLN A 1 -10.10 -1.51 -10.79
N ILE A 2 -8.99 -1.85 -11.44
CA ILE A 2 -7.70 -2.11 -10.81
C ILE A 2 -6.70 -1.13 -11.40
N TRP A 3 -5.89 -0.52 -10.54
CA TRP A 3 -4.87 0.45 -10.91
C TRP A 3 -3.57 0.09 -10.19
N ALA A 4 -2.46 0.06 -10.93
CA ALA A 4 -1.12 -0.08 -10.38
C ALA A 4 -0.31 1.15 -10.77
N GLN A 5 0.55 1.60 -9.87
CA GLN A 5 1.48 2.69 -10.13
C GLN A 5 2.90 2.21 -9.85
N THR A 6 3.84 2.63 -10.70
CA THR A 6 5.27 2.45 -10.50
C THR A 6 6.00 3.79 -10.64
N SER A 7 7.22 3.87 -10.11
CA SER A 7 8.14 4.99 -10.27
C SER A 7 9.58 4.47 -10.39
N THR A 8 10.53 5.36 -10.68
CA THR A 8 11.96 5.02 -10.75
C THR A 8 12.66 5.06 -9.38
N CYS A 9 11.91 5.09 -8.28
CA CYS A 9 12.48 5.07 -6.93
C CYS A 9 12.99 3.68 -6.57
N THR A 10 14.06 3.62 -5.78
CA THR A 10 14.76 2.39 -5.39
C THR A 10 14.61 2.15 -3.88
N ASP A 11 13.38 2.08 -3.41
CA ASP A 11 13.05 2.08 -1.97
C ASP A 11 13.10 0.67 -1.36
N CYS A 12 12.75 -0.36 -2.14
CA CYS A 12 12.59 -1.74 -1.69
C CYS A 12 13.62 -2.65 -2.36
N ALA A 13 14.25 -3.52 -1.57
CA ALA A 13 15.08 -4.59 -2.09
C ALA A 13 14.21 -5.76 -2.58
N PRO A 14 14.60 -6.47 -3.66
CA PRO A 14 13.92 -7.67 -4.10
C PRO A 14 13.98 -8.72 -2.99
N TYR A 15 12.98 -9.61 -2.91
CA TYR A 15 12.98 -10.63 -1.86
C TYR A 15 14.22 -11.52 -1.97
N GLY A 16 15.05 -11.55 -0.91
CA GLY A 16 16.34 -12.25 -0.88
C GLY A 16 17.56 -11.39 -1.25
N GLY A 17 17.34 -10.16 -1.72
CA GLY A 17 18.38 -9.15 -1.94
C GLY A 17 18.44 -8.11 -0.81
N ILE A 18 19.39 -7.17 -0.93
CA ILE A 18 19.56 -6.04 -0.01
C ILE A 18 19.58 -4.69 -0.72
N GLU A 19 19.86 -4.68 -2.02
CA GLU A 19 19.96 -3.47 -2.84
C GLU A 19 18.57 -3.05 -3.33
N GLY A 20 18.23 -1.78 -3.10
CA GLY A 20 16.96 -1.21 -3.52
C GLY A 20 16.88 -1.15 -5.05
N THR A 21 15.83 -1.76 -5.61
CA THR A 21 15.58 -1.75 -7.06
C THR A 21 14.12 -1.52 -7.41
N PHE A 22 13.23 -1.64 -6.42
CA PHE A 22 11.78 -1.48 -6.58
C PHE A 22 11.31 -0.21 -5.89
N SER A 23 10.30 0.44 -6.46
CA SER A 23 9.56 1.47 -5.73
C SER A 23 8.56 0.82 -4.75
N THR A 24 7.89 1.63 -3.95
CA THR A 24 6.80 1.15 -3.08
C THR A 24 5.59 0.59 -3.84
N ASN A 25 5.49 0.86 -5.16
CA ASN A 25 4.54 0.31 -6.13
C ASN A 25 3.13 0.09 -5.54
N PRO A 26 2.35 1.15 -5.28
CA PRO A 26 1.01 1.01 -4.73
C PRO A 26 0.00 0.41 -5.73
N VAL A 27 -0.98 -0.32 -5.20
CA VAL A 27 -2.07 -0.93 -5.96
C VAL A 27 -3.42 -0.52 -5.39
N GLY A 28 -4.29 -0.04 -6.27
CA GLY A 28 -5.67 0.35 -5.97
C GLY A 28 -6.68 -0.61 -6.59
N PHE A 29 -7.67 -1.02 -5.80
CA PHE A 29 -8.83 -1.79 -6.24
C PHE A 29 -10.11 -1.06 -5.85
N ALA A 30 -11.05 -0.95 -6.79
CA ALA A 30 -12.38 -0.40 -6.52
C ALA A 30 -13.45 -1.31 -7.14
N PHE A 31 -14.36 -1.81 -6.30
CA PHE A 31 -15.48 -2.64 -6.73
C PHE A 31 -16.80 -1.96 -6.35
N PRO A 32 -17.75 -1.79 -7.29
CA PRO A 32 -19.09 -1.37 -6.92
C PRO A 32 -19.71 -2.47 -6.06
N VAL A 33 -20.32 -2.11 -4.93
CA VAL A 33 -21.14 -3.03 -4.16
C VAL A 33 -22.61 -2.67 -4.34
N LYS A 34 -23.47 -3.70 -4.41
CA LYS A 34 -24.91 -3.47 -4.33
C LYS A 34 -25.17 -2.77 -3.00
N GLN A 35 -25.88 -1.64 -3.03
CA GLN A 35 -26.46 -1.10 -1.80
C GLN A 35 -27.22 -2.24 -1.10
N PRO A 36 -27.04 -2.45 0.21
CA PRO A 36 -27.95 -3.31 0.96
C PRO A 36 -29.35 -2.81 0.65
N SER A 37 -30.21 -3.67 0.12
CA SER A 37 -31.55 -3.28 -0.30
C SER A 37 -32.31 -2.80 0.93
N ALA A 38 -32.30 -1.49 1.20
CA ALA A 38 -33.30 -0.89 2.05
C ALA A 38 -34.62 -1.12 1.32
N LYS A 39 -35.46 -2.03 1.82
CA LYS A 39 -36.87 -2.02 1.45
C LYS A 39 -37.43 -0.67 1.93
N LYS A 40 -37.36 0.34 1.10
CA LYS A 40 -37.97 1.64 1.32
C LYS A 40 -39.09 1.78 0.29
N ILE A 41 -40.30 1.97 0.80
CA ILE A 41 -41.47 2.27 0.00
C ILE A 41 -41.21 3.64 -0.63
N ILE A 42 -41.29 3.73 -1.96
CA ILE A 42 -41.15 4.97 -2.72
C ILE A 42 -42.56 5.54 -2.83
N ASP A 43 -42.82 6.69 -2.20
CA ASP A 43 -44.17 7.28 -2.15
C ASP A 43 -44.36 8.41 -3.18
N SER A 44 -43.30 8.85 -3.88
CA SER A 44 -43.42 9.85 -4.97
C SER A 44 -42.35 9.75 -6.07
N PRO A 45 -42.61 10.30 -7.27
CA PRO A 45 -41.63 10.37 -8.38
C PRO A 45 -40.38 11.20 -8.08
N GLU A 46 -40.45 12.16 -7.15
CA GLU A 46 -39.34 13.04 -6.75
C GLU A 46 -38.31 12.28 -5.89
N GLU A 47 -38.76 11.34 -5.05
CA GLU A 47 -37.88 10.43 -4.30
C GLU A 47 -37.09 9.50 -5.23
N LEU A 48 -37.68 9.06 -6.35
CA LEU A 48 -36.99 8.23 -7.34
C LEU A 48 -35.81 8.96 -7.99
N SER A 49 -35.98 10.25 -8.29
CA SER A 49 -34.92 11.12 -8.85
C SER A 49 -33.75 11.29 -7.87
N ALA A 50 -34.03 11.52 -6.58
CA ALA A 50 -33.00 11.66 -5.55
C ALA A 50 -32.25 10.33 -5.29
N ASN A 51 -32.93 9.18 -5.38
CA ASN A 51 -32.34 7.87 -5.15
C ASN A 51 -31.44 7.37 -6.29
N ILE A 52 -31.61 7.86 -7.52
CA ILE A 52 -30.71 7.54 -8.64
C ILE A 52 -29.38 8.29 -8.52
N THR A 53 -29.34 9.39 -7.76
CA THR A 53 -28.14 10.20 -7.52
C THR A 53 -27.33 9.79 -6.29
N GLU A 54 -27.74 8.76 -5.55
CA GLU A 54 -26.95 8.29 -4.41
C GLU A 54 -25.64 7.62 -4.86
N ASP A 55 -24.53 8.00 -4.22
CA ASP A 55 -23.23 7.36 -4.39
C ASP A 55 -23.38 5.84 -4.27
N VAL A 56 -23.05 5.12 -5.34
CA VAL A 56 -22.99 3.66 -5.29
C VAL A 56 -21.88 3.32 -4.31
N PRO A 57 -22.17 2.66 -3.16
CA PRO A 57 -21.13 2.30 -2.21
C PRO A 57 -20.09 1.46 -2.95
N ALA A 58 -18.83 1.85 -2.83
CA ALA A 58 -17.71 1.15 -3.42
C ALA A 58 -16.83 0.57 -2.32
N VAL A 59 -16.41 -0.67 -2.49
CA VAL A 59 -15.30 -1.21 -1.69
C VAL A 59 -14.01 -0.76 -2.38
N ILE A 60 -13.23 0.05 -1.67
CA ILE A 60 -11.97 0.60 -2.14
C ILE A 60 -10.85 0.07 -1.26
N SER A 61 -9.78 -0.42 -1.87
CA SER A 61 -8.52 -0.78 -1.22
C SER A 61 -7.39 -0.08 -1.95
N ASP A 62 -6.56 0.64 -1.20
CA ASP A 62 -5.35 1.31 -1.70
C ASP A 62 -4.22 1.01 -0.71
N PHE A 63 -3.18 0.33 -1.18
CA PHE A 63 -2.04 -0.03 -0.35
C PHE A 63 -0.75 -0.12 -1.15
N SER A 64 0.34 0.19 -0.47
CA SER A 64 1.71 0.01 -0.95
C SER A 64 2.08 -1.49 -0.98
N THR A 65 2.84 -1.93 -1.99
CA THR A 65 3.46 -3.27 -1.93
C THR A 65 4.61 -3.31 -0.91
N ALA A 66 5.21 -2.16 -0.57
CA ALA A 66 6.10 -2.01 0.58
C ALA A 66 5.36 -2.07 1.92
N SER A 67 6.08 -2.45 2.98
CA SER A 67 5.58 -2.53 4.36
C SER A 67 5.06 -1.19 4.92
N MET A 68 5.57 -0.07 4.42
CA MET A 68 5.02 1.27 4.66
C MET A 68 5.33 2.22 3.50
N SER A 69 4.71 3.39 3.48
CA SER A 69 5.04 4.45 2.52
C SER A 69 6.33 5.18 2.92
N MET A 70 7.05 5.71 1.92
CA MET A 70 8.21 6.57 2.17
C MET A 70 7.86 7.84 2.94
N GLY A 71 6.64 8.38 2.75
CA GLY A 71 6.14 9.49 3.56
C GLY A 71 6.09 9.14 5.05
N LYS A 72 5.57 7.94 5.39
CA LYS A 72 5.52 7.47 6.79
C LYS A 72 6.91 7.22 7.36
N ALA A 73 7.80 6.61 6.58
CA ALA A 73 9.19 6.39 6.99
C ALA A 73 9.89 7.72 7.31
N ASN A 74 9.76 8.71 6.43
CA ASN A 74 10.33 10.04 6.63
C ASN A 74 9.76 10.76 7.86
N THR A 75 8.46 10.63 8.14
CA THR A 75 7.88 11.13 9.39
C THR A 75 8.55 10.51 10.61
N LEU A 76 8.70 9.17 10.65
CA LEU A 76 9.36 8.49 11.77
C LEU A 76 10.81 8.98 11.96
N ILE A 77 11.57 9.14 10.86
CA ILE A 77 12.93 9.69 10.92
C ILE A 77 12.92 11.11 11.50
N SER A 78 12.01 11.96 11.05
CA SER A 78 11.93 13.36 11.51
C SER A 78 11.56 13.49 12.98
N GLU A 79 10.74 12.57 13.48
CA GLU A 79 10.30 12.51 14.88
C GLU A 79 11.27 11.74 15.77
N GLY A 80 12.32 11.13 15.21
CA GLY A 80 13.26 10.27 15.94
C GLY A 80 12.60 9.00 16.49
N LEU A 81 11.52 8.54 15.86
CA LEU A 81 10.76 7.36 16.27
C LEU A 81 11.17 6.12 15.47
N LYS A 82 10.98 4.95 16.08
CA LYS A 82 11.16 3.64 15.44
C LYS A 82 9.83 3.10 14.95
N ALA A 83 9.87 2.23 13.95
CA ALA A 83 8.71 1.44 13.55
C ALA A 83 8.34 0.42 14.65
N SER A 84 7.07 0.01 14.65
CA SER A 84 6.57 -1.02 15.57
C SER A 84 7.11 -2.42 15.27
N GLU A 85 7.60 -2.65 14.05
CA GLU A 85 8.09 -3.94 13.55
C GLU A 85 9.42 -3.75 12.81
N GLU A 86 10.17 -4.85 12.64
CA GLU A 86 11.42 -4.88 11.85
C GLU A 86 11.11 -4.93 10.35
N VAL A 87 10.87 -3.75 9.78
CA VAL A 87 10.38 -3.57 8.41
C VAL A 87 11.42 -2.94 7.47
N PHE A 88 12.64 -2.73 7.97
CA PHE A 88 13.76 -2.23 7.19
C PHE A 88 14.90 -3.25 7.14
N LEU A 89 15.70 -3.17 6.08
CA LEU A 89 17.03 -3.77 6.00
C LEU A 89 18.07 -2.65 6.04
N ASP A 90 19.10 -2.80 6.85
CA ASP A 90 20.27 -1.92 6.75
C ASP A 90 21.14 -2.30 5.54
N SER A 91 22.18 -1.50 5.27
CA SER A 91 23.13 -1.73 4.17
C SER A 91 23.93 -3.04 4.27
N ARG A 92 23.82 -3.76 5.40
CA ARG A 92 24.43 -5.08 5.63
C ARG A 92 23.41 -6.21 5.56
N GLY A 93 22.16 -5.92 5.21
CA GLY A 93 21.08 -6.90 5.14
C GLY A 93 20.54 -7.33 6.51
N ARG A 94 20.78 -6.58 7.57
CA ARG A 94 20.23 -6.87 8.90
C ARG A 94 18.87 -6.22 9.05
N LEU A 95 17.93 -7.00 9.57
CA LEU A 95 16.59 -6.52 9.91
C LEU A 95 16.66 -5.49 11.03
N THR A 96 15.87 -4.45 10.91
CA THR A 96 15.75 -3.39 11.91
C THR A 96 14.40 -2.72 11.84
N ASN A 97 14.00 -2.10 12.94
CA ASN A 97 12.84 -1.22 13.02
C ASN A 97 13.23 0.26 13.00
N ASP A 98 14.53 0.55 12.86
CA ASP A 98 15.04 1.91 12.77
C ASP A 98 14.94 2.44 11.33
N PRO A 99 14.10 3.46 11.05
CA PRO A 99 13.95 3.99 9.70
C PRO A 99 15.16 4.83 9.26
N ALA A 100 16.06 5.23 10.18
CA ALA A 100 17.23 6.04 9.85
C ALA A 100 18.16 5.34 8.85
N VAL A 101 18.13 3.99 8.81
CA VAL A 101 18.92 3.19 7.88
C VAL A 101 18.64 3.51 6.41
N ILE A 102 17.46 4.03 6.07
CA ILE A 102 17.14 4.47 4.70
C ILE A 102 18.12 5.55 4.22
N LYS A 103 18.50 6.50 5.10
CA LYS A 103 19.50 7.55 4.77
C LYS A 103 20.91 6.99 4.60
N GLU A 104 21.13 5.77 5.08
CA GLU A 104 22.41 5.05 5.04
C GLU A 104 22.45 4.01 3.91
N GLY A 105 21.48 4.04 2.98
CA GLY A 105 21.37 3.10 1.87
C GLY A 105 20.66 1.79 2.22
N GLY A 106 19.98 1.74 3.37
CA GLY A 106 19.04 0.67 3.71
C GLY A 106 17.74 0.75 2.91
N THR A 107 16.95 -0.31 2.99
CA THR A 107 15.74 -0.50 2.18
C THR A 107 14.53 -0.87 3.03
N LEU A 108 13.35 -0.65 2.47
CA LEU A 108 12.10 -1.17 3.00
C LEU A 108 11.92 -2.64 2.60
N LEU A 109 11.34 -3.43 3.51
CA LEU A 109 10.77 -4.72 3.16
C LEU A 109 9.41 -4.55 2.48
N PHE A 110 9.04 -5.51 1.63
CA PHE A 110 7.67 -5.65 1.15
C PHE A 110 6.70 -6.05 2.27
N PHE A 111 5.41 -5.74 2.11
CA PHE A 111 4.40 -6.10 3.12
C PHE A 111 4.37 -7.63 3.32
N GLY A 112 4.18 -8.07 4.56
CA GLY A 112 4.45 -9.45 4.96
C GLY A 112 5.88 -9.69 5.45
N GLY A 113 6.76 -8.69 5.34
CA GLY A 113 8.06 -8.62 5.99
C GLY A 113 8.97 -9.80 5.67
N LYS A 114 9.80 -10.20 6.62
CA LYS A 114 10.75 -11.32 6.48
C LYS A 114 10.07 -12.63 6.03
N ASN A 115 8.92 -12.94 6.62
CA ASN A 115 8.32 -14.28 6.51
C ASN A 115 7.49 -14.46 5.23
N TYR A 116 6.79 -13.41 4.79
CA TYR A 116 5.84 -13.49 3.68
C TYR A 116 6.01 -12.40 2.63
N GLY A 117 7.06 -11.58 2.73
CA GLY A 117 7.33 -10.48 1.79
C GLY A 117 7.46 -10.91 0.34
N TYR A 118 7.79 -12.17 0.06
CA TYR A 118 7.86 -12.71 -1.30
C TYR A 118 6.51 -12.63 -2.05
N LYS A 119 5.39 -12.64 -1.33
CA LYS A 119 4.04 -12.49 -1.93
C LYS A 119 3.84 -11.08 -2.47
N ALA A 120 4.20 -10.09 -1.65
CA ALA A 120 4.13 -8.68 -1.99
C ALA A 120 5.19 -8.31 -3.03
N TYR A 121 6.37 -8.94 -2.99
CA TYR A 121 7.37 -8.84 -4.04
C TYR A 121 6.82 -9.31 -5.40
N GLY A 122 6.13 -10.45 -5.45
CA GLY A 122 5.46 -10.92 -6.66
C GLY A 122 4.41 -9.93 -7.18
N MET A 123 3.67 -9.27 -6.29
CA MET A 123 2.75 -8.19 -6.67
C MET A 123 3.50 -6.97 -7.21
N SER A 124 4.62 -6.60 -6.59
CA SER A 124 5.44 -5.47 -7.02
C SER A 124 6.06 -5.69 -8.41
N LEU A 125 6.49 -6.92 -8.70
CA LEU A 125 6.91 -7.34 -10.05
C LEU A 125 5.78 -7.18 -11.07
N TRP A 126 4.55 -7.52 -10.71
CA TRP A 126 3.39 -7.33 -11.58
C TRP A 126 3.09 -5.85 -11.83
N CYS A 127 3.35 -4.96 -10.86
CA CYS A 127 3.19 -3.52 -11.04
C CYS A 127 4.22 -2.89 -12.01
N GLU A 128 5.41 -3.49 -12.14
CA GLU A 128 6.50 -3.00 -13.01
C GLU A 128 6.51 -3.64 -14.40
N ALA A 129 5.70 -4.68 -14.63
CA ALA A 129 5.60 -5.40 -15.90
C ALA A 129 4.80 -4.64 -16.96
#